data_AF-A0A8J4TSX1-F1
#
_entry.id   AF-A0A8J4TSX1-F1
#
_cell.length_a   1.000
_cell.length_b   1.000
_cell.length_c   1.000
_cell.angle_alpha   90.00
_cell.angle_beta   90.00
_cell.angle_gamma   90.00
#
_symmetry.space_group_name_H-M   'P 1'
#
loop_
_entity.id
_entity.type
_entity.pdbx_description
1 polymer ?
#
loop_
_entity_poly.entity_id
_entity_poly.type
_entity_poly.pdbx_seq_one_letter_code
_entity_poly.pdbx_strand_id
1 'polypeptide(L)'
;EHLRVCSQGYTCCSAEMEDAITHRSKADLERLMEESSSALRTVFTTKHRKFDEFFLELLDNSEKSLNQMFVRTYGNLFMQNSEIFEDLFSELRRYYTGGNVNLEEMLGDFWARLLEKMFQLLNSQFTFTDEYLECVSKYTDQLKPFGDTPRKLKVQITRALAAARTFVQGLMVGREVANRVAKVNVSPGCSKALTRMLYCPYCGG
;
A
#
# COMPACT_ATOMS: atom_id res chain seq x y z
N GLU A 1 15.45 -56.12 6.59
CA GLU A 1 15.20 -55.34 5.35
C GLU A 1 13.83 -54.63 5.38
N HIS A 2 13.38 -54.12 6.52
CA HIS A 2 12.03 -53.54 6.68
C HIS A 2 11.99 -52.00 6.61
N LEU A 3 13.15 -51.34 6.57
CA LEU A 3 13.28 -49.87 6.52
C LEU A 3 13.37 -49.36 5.08
N ARG A 4 12.62 -48.30 4.79
CA ARG A 4 12.46 -47.65 3.47
C ARG A 4 13.26 -46.36 3.33
N VAL A 5 13.67 -45.73 4.44
CA VAL A 5 14.32 -44.42 4.47
C VAL A 5 15.72 -44.48 5.08
N CYS A 6 15.84 -45.09 6.27
CA CYS A 6 17.11 -45.31 6.95
C CYS A 6 17.92 -46.45 6.31
N SER A 7 19.23 -46.48 6.57
CA SER A 7 20.12 -47.51 6.05
C SER A 7 19.70 -48.90 6.54
N GLN A 8 19.74 -49.88 5.63
CA GLN A 8 19.43 -51.27 5.95
C GLN A 8 20.66 -51.92 6.63
N GLY A 9 20.49 -52.38 7.87
CA GLY A 9 21.55 -52.96 8.71
C GLY A 9 21.01 -53.33 10.10
N TYR A 10 21.90 -53.55 11.07
CA TYR A 10 21.49 -53.63 12.48
C TYR A 10 20.87 -52.29 12.89
N THR A 11 19.62 -52.32 13.34
CA THR A 11 18.82 -51.12 13.60
C THR A 11 17.92 -51.32 14.81
N CYS A 12 17.77 -50.26 15.60
CA CYS A 12 16.85 -50.18 16.73
C CYS A 12 15.43 -49.77 16.33
N CYS A 13 15.20 -49.42 15.06
CA CYS A 13 13.92 -48.93 14.57
C CYS A 13 13.11 -50.03 13.84
N SER A 14 11.83 -50.15 14.17
CA SER A 14 10.84 -50.88 13.37
C SER A 14 10.32 -50.04 12.19
N ALA A 15 9.54 -50.64 11.29
CA ALA A 15 8.90 -49.91 10.19
C ALA A 15 7.89 -48.87 10.71
N GLU A 16 7.14 -49.20 11.76
CA GLU A 16 6.21 -48.28 12.43
C GLU A 16 6.96 -47.10 13.07
N MET A 17 8.12 -47.36 13.67
CA MET A 17 8.97 -46.30 14.21
C MET A 17 9.49 -45.40 13.10
N GLU A 18 9.90 -45.95 11.96
CA GLU A 18 10.37 -45.18 10.78
C GLU A 18 9.27 -44.29 10.19
N ASP A 19 8.04 -44.78 10.10
CA ASP A 19 6.89 -44.00 9.66
C ASP A 19 6.57 -42.87 10.65
N ALA A 20 6.63 -43.15 11.96
CA ALA A 20 6.38 -42.16 13.00
C ALA A 20 7.45 -41.04 13.02
N ILE A 21 8.74 -41.38 12.95
CA ILE A 21 9.82 -40.37 12.88
C ILE A 21 9.77 -39.59 11.56
N THR A 22 9.28 -40.19 10.47
CA THR A 22 9.08 -39.48 9.20
C THR A 22 8.00 -38.41 9.33
N HIS A 23 6.86 -38.74 9.94
CA HIS A 23 5.82 -37.75 10.23
C HIS A 23 6.32 -36.66 11.19
N ARG A 24 7.09 -37.02 12.22
CA ARG A 24 7.67 -36.06 13.15
C ARG A 24 8.67 -35.11 12.47
N SER A 25 9.54 -35.62 11.61
CA SER A 25 10.51 -34.80 10.87
C SER A 25 9.85 -33.74 10.00
N LYS A 26 8.74 -34.12 9.36
CA LYS A 26 7.92 -33.22 8.57
C LYS A 26 7.30 -32.14 9.45
N ALA A 27 6.66 -32.53 10.56
CA ALA A 27 6.02 -31.60 11.49
C ALA A 27 7.03 -30.61 12.12
N ASP A 28 8.24 -31.08 12.44
CA ASP A 28 9.29 -30.22 13.00
C ASP A 28 9.79 -29.17 11.99
N LEU A 29 9.92 -29.53 10.69
CA LEU A 29 10.21 -28.55 9.64
C LEU A 29 9.07 -27.56 9.44
N GLU A 30 7.83 -28.05 9.35
CA GLU A 30 6.63 -27.21 9.17
C GLU A 30 6.50 -26.19 10.31
N ARG A 31 6.79 -26.61 11.55
CA ARG A 31 6.82 -25.71 12.71
C ARG A 31 7.85 -24.60 12.56
N LEU A 32 9.09 -24.93 12.19
CA LEU A 32 10.16 -23.94 12.01
C LEU A 32 9.85 -22.95 10.88
N MET A 33 9.25 -23.45 9.81
CA MET A 33 8.83 -22.61 8.67
C MET A 33 7.70 -21.66 9.06
N GLU A 34 6.75 -22.13 9.85
CA GLU A 34 5.67 -21.30 10.37
C GLU A 34 6.16 -20.24 11.36
N GLU A 35 7.10 -20.58 12.25
CA GLU A 35 7.73 -19.62 13.17
C GLU A 35 8.47 -18.51 12.40
N SER A 36 9.27 -18.87 11.41
CA SER A 36 10.00 -17.92 10.57
C SER A 36 9.04 -17.03 9.76
N SER A 37 8.01 -17.63 9.15
CA SER A 37 6.99 -16.87 8.41
C SER A 37 6.21 -15.94 9.33
N SER A 38 5.86 -16.38 10.54
CA SER A 38 5.15 -15.56 11.53
C SER A 38 5.90 -14.29 11.88
N ALA A 39 7.22 -14.38 12.08
CA ALA A 39 8.07 -13.22 12.29
C ALA A 39 8.02 -12.25 11.10
N LEU A 40 8.14 -12.75 9.86
CA LEU A 40 8.05 -11.92 8.65
C LEU A 40 6.68 -11.26 8.49
N ARG A 41 5.58 -12.01 8.69
CA ARG A 41 4.22 -11.48 8.63
C ARG A 41 4.00 -10.37 9.65
N THR A 42 4.56 -10.52 10.84
CA THR A 42 4.50 -9.49 11.89
C THR A 42 5.21 -8.22 11.45
N VAL A 43 6.40 -8.32 10.85
CA VAL A 43 7.13 -7.17 10.31
C VAL A 43 6.32 -6.47 9.22
N PHE A 44 5.85 -7.20 8.20
CA PHE A 44 5.06 -6.60 7.12
C PHE A 44 3.79 -5.93 7.63
N THR A 45 3.06 -6.58 8.54
CA THR A 45 1.82 -6.03 9.12
C THR A 45 2.09 -4.76 9.92
N THR A 46 3.13 -4.78 10.76
CA THR A 46 3.48 -3.63 11.60
C THR A 46 3.95 -2.46 10.75
N LYS A 47 4.78 -2.72 9.75
CA LYS A 47 5.29 -1.69 8.84
C LYS A 47 4.17 -1.12 7.97
N HIS A 48 3.33 -1.98 7.39
CA HIS A 48 2.15 -1.55 6.64
C HIS A 48 1.32 -0.56 7.47
N ARG A 49 0.91 -0.96 8.68
CA ARG A 49 0.09 -0.11 9.56
C ARG A 49 0.76 1.25 9.83
N LYS A 50 2.05 1.26 10.18
CA LYS A 50 2.77 2.49 10.51
C LYS A 50 2.88 3.44 9.31
N PHE A 51 3.19 2.93 8.13
CA PHE A 51 3.29 3.77 6.94
C PHE A 51 1.93 4.23 6.44
N ASP A 52 0.91 3.38 6.55
CA ASP A 52 -0.45 3.72 6.19
C ASP A 52 -1.01 4.86 7.04
N GLU A 53 -0.89 4.74 8.36
CA GLU A 53 -1.21 5.78 9.34
C GLU A 53 -0.44 7.08 9.05
N PHE A 54 0.88 6.98 8.84
CA PHE A 54 1.73 8.15 8.54
C PHE A 54 1.29 8.92 7.30
N PHE A 55 0.99 8.25 6.18
CA PHE A 55 0.60 8.94 4.95
C PHE A 55 -0.80 9.56 5.04
N LEU A 56 -1.74 8.89 5.72
CA LEU A 56 -3.06 9.45 5.97
C LEU A 56 -3.01 10.67 6.89
N GLU A 57 -2.22 10.60 7.97
CA GLU A 57 -1.96 11.75 8.84
C GLU A 57 -1.28 12.89 8.10
N LEU A 58 -0.36 12.61 7.18
CA LEU A 58 0.30 13.64 6.38
C LEU A 58 -0.71 14.40 5.50
N LEU A 59 -1.67 13.69 4.88
CA LEU A 59 -2.75 14.31 4.10
C LEU A 59 -3.68 15.15 4.98
N ASP A 60 -4.12 14.60 6.12
CA ASP A 60 -5.00 15.28 7.08
C ASP A 60 -4.34 16.54 7.68
N ASN A 61 -3.08 16.43 8.08
CA ASN A 61 -2.31 17.58 8.59
C ASN A 61 -2.08 18.64 7.52
N SER A 62 -1.88 18.23 6.25
CA SER A 62 -1.74 19.17 5.13
C SER A 62 -3.04 19.93 4.87
N GLU A 63 -4.19 19.25 4.90
CA GLU A 63 -5.52 19.87 4.77
C GLU A 63 -5.79 20.85 5.91
N LYS A 64 -5.56 20.43 7.15
CA LYS A 64 -5.72 21.29 8.34
C LYS A 64 -4.82 22.51 8.28
N SER A 65 -3.56 22.34 7.89
CA SER A 65 -2.60 23.44 7.77
C SER A 65 -3.01 24.42 6.68
N LEU A 66 -3.45 23.92 5.51
CA LEU A 66 -3.97 24.76 4.43
C LEU A 66 -5.19 25.55 4.89
N ASN A 67 -6.17 24.87 5.49
CA ASN A 67 -7.40 25.49 5.98
C ASN A 67 -7.09 26.60 7.00
N GLN A 68 -6.27 26.32 8.02
CA GLN A 68 -5.87 27.31 9.03
C GLN A 68 -5.17 28.52 8.41
N MET A 69 -4.23 28.29 7.50
CA MET A 69 -3.50 29.37 6.83
C MET A 69 -4.44 30.20 5.95
N PHE A 70 -5.35 29.57 5.22
CA PHE A 70 -6.21 30.23 4.25
C PHE A 70 -7.36 30.99 4.93
N VAL A 71 -7.92 30.46 6.01
CA VAL A 71 -8.87 31.22 6.85
C VAL A 71 -8.19 32.47 7.40
N ARG A 72 -6.94 32.39 7.87
CA ARG A 72 -6.22 33.56 8.38
C ARG A 72 -5.87 34.59 7.29
N THR A 73 -5.56 34.13 6.07
CA THR A 73 -5.06 34.99 4.98
C THR A 73 -6.19 35.59 4.15
N TYR A 74 -7.20 34.78 3.82
CA TYR A 74 -8.28 35.13 2.90
C TYR A 74 -9.65 35.28 3.60
N GLY A 75 -9.76 34.85 4.86
CA GLY A 75 -10.96 35.04 5.67
C GLY A 75 -12.21 34.46 5.02
N ASN A 76 -13.26 35.28 4.96
CA ASN A 76 -14.57 34.86 4.49
C ASN A 76 -14.57 34.40 3.02
N LEU A 77 -13.67 34.94 2.20
CA LEU A 77 -13.53 34.56 0.80
C LEU A 77 -13.23 33.06 0.64
N PHE A 78 -12.30 32.57 1.45
CA PHE A 78 -11.95 31.15 1.48
C PHE A 78 -13.05 30.32 2.13
N MET A 79 -13.61 30.76 3.27
CA MET A 79 -14.65 30.00 3.97
C MET A 79 -15.89 29.74 3.10
N GLN A 80 -16.24 30.66 2.21
CA GLN A 80 -17.36 30.49 1.27
C GLN A 80 -17.07 29.54 0.11
N ASN A 81 -15.80 29.20 -0.13
CA ASN A 81 -15.35 28.37 -1.25
C ASN A 81 -14.46 27.20 -0.79
N SER A 82 -14.49 26.85 0.51
CA SER A 82 -13.60 25.83 1.10
C SER A 82 -13.86 24.45 0.54
N GLU A 83 -15.09 24.17 0.11
CA GLU A 83 -15.53 22.91 -0.51
C GLU A 83 -14.61 22.49 -1.67
N ILE A 84 -14.09 23.43 -2.47
CA ILE A 84 -13.18 23.10 -3.59
C ILE A 84 -11.89 22.42 -3.08
N PHE A 85 -11.40 22.85 -1.92
CA PHE A 85 -10.20 22.29 -1.31
C PHE A 85 -10.52 21.00 -0.53
N GLU A 86 -11.67 20.94 0.13
CA GLU A 86 -12.15 19.73 0.82
C GLU A 86 -12.35 18.57 -0.17
N ASP A 87 -12.96 18.84 -1.33
CA ASP A 87 -13.10 17.92 -2.45
C ASP A 87 -11.74 17.40 -2.92
N LEU A 88 -10.77 18.31 -3.13
CA LEU A 88 -9.41 17.97 -3.55
C LEU A 88 -8.78 16.97 -2.56
N PHE A 89 -8.78 17.28 -1.26
CA PHE A 89 -8.18 16.38 -0.26
C PHE A 89 -8.95 15.07 -0.11
N SER A 90 -10.27 15.08 -0.27
CA SER A 90 -11.10 13.87 -0.33
C SER A 90 -10.66 12.96 -1.49
N GLU A 91 -10.47 13.52 -2.68
CA GLU A 91 -10.01 12.76 -3.85
C GLU A 91 -8.57 12.26 -3.72
N LEU A 92 -7.66 13.04 -3.11
CA LEU A 92 -6.29 12.60 -2.81
C LEU A 92 -6.30 11.39 -1.85
N ARG A 93 -7.14 11.41 -0.81
CA ARG A 93 -7.36 10.26 0.09
C ARG A 93 -7.99 9.07 -0.63
N ARG A 94 -8.96 9.31 -1.51
CA ARG A 94 -9.62 8.26 -2.32
C ARG A 94 -8.62 7.59 -3.24
N TYR A 95 -7.76 8.34 -3.91
CA TYR A 95 -6.66 7.80 -4.71
C TYR A 95 -5.73 6.95 -3.85
N TYR A 96 -5.29 7.47 -2.71
CA TYR A 96 -4.34 6.77 -1.83
C TYR A 96 -4.89 5.42 -1.33
N THR A 97 -6.14 5.40 -0.87
CA THR A 97 -6.80 4.21 -0.28
C THR A 97 -7.20 3.14 -1.29
N GLY A 98 -6.96 3.35 -2.59
CA GLY A 98 -7.18 2.34 -3.61
C GLY A 98 -8.24 2.70 -4.66
N GLY A 99 -8.90 3.84 -4.53
CA GLY A 99 -9.92 4.30 -5.46
C GLY A 99 -9.41 4.43 -6.90
N ASN A 100 -10.34 4.24 -7.85
CA ASN A 100 -10.10 4.46 -9.27
C ASN A 100 -10.18 5.95 -9.58
N VAL A 101 -9.09 6.68 -9.30
CA VAL A 101 -8.98 8.13 -9.48
C VAL A 101 -7.84 8.42 -10.45
N ASN A 102 -8.13 9.24 -11.46
CA ASN A 102 -7.11 9.80 -12.33
C ASN A 102 -6.59 11.10 -11.70
N LEU A 103 -5.42 11.05 -11.05
CA LEU A 103 -4.85 12.22 -10.37
C LEU A 103 -4.61 13.40 -11.30
N GLU A 104 -4.26 13.16 -12.56
CA GLU A 104 -3.97 14.26 -13.49
C GLU A 104 -5.23 15.03 -13.88
N GLU A 105 -6.30 14.31 -14.15
CA GLU A 105 -7.63 14.85 -14.48
C GLU A 105 -8.21 15.57 -13.26
N MET A 106 -8.24 14.92 -12.10
CA MET A 106 -8.75 15.50 -10.86
C MET A 106 -8.02 16.80 -10.49
N LEU A 107 -6.68 16.84 -10.62
CA LEU A 107 -5.93 18.08 -10.38
C LEU A 107 -6.23 19.13 -11.44
N GLY A 108 -6.44 18.75 -12.70
CA GLY A 108 -6.88 19.66 -13.76
C GLY A 108 -8.22 20.32 -13.43
N ASP A 109 -9.20 19.51 -13.04
CA ASP A 109 -10.54 19.96 -12.66
C ASP A 109 -10.51 20.89 -11.44
N PHE A 110 -9.68 20.58 -10.43
CA PHE A 110 -9.45 21.46 -9.29
C PHE A 110 -8.97 22.85 -9.72
N TRP A 111 -7.96 22.92 -10.60
CA TRP A 111 -7.42 24.20 -11.05
C TRP A 111 -8.39 24.98 -11.95
N ALA A 112 -9.18 24.29 -12.77
CA ALA A 112 -10.24 24.92 -13.57
C ALA A 112 -11.33 25.53 -12.68
N ARG A 113 -11.89 24.75 -11.74
CA ARG A 113 -12.88 25.24 -10.76
C ARG A 113 -12.34 26.41 -9.94
N LEU A 114 -11.09 26.33 -9.50
CA LEU A 114 -10.45 27.41 -8.75
C LEU A 114 -10.29 28.68 -9.58
N LEU A 115 -9.91 28.56 -10.85
CA LEU A 115 -9.79 29.70 -11.76
C LEU A 115 -11.13 30.39 -11.95
N GLU A 116 -12.19 29.64 -12.24
CA GLU A 116 -13.53 30.19 -12.46
C GLU A 116 -14.02 30.97 -11.24
N LYS A 117 -13.85 30.41 -10.03
CA LYS A 117 -14.20 31.12 -8.79
C LYS A 117 -13.34 32.36 -8.59
N MET A 118 -12.03 32.28 -8.76
CA MET A 118 -11.17 33.45 -8.59
C MET A 118 -11.48 34.54 -9.62
N PHE A 119 -11.83 34.16 -10.85
CA PHE A 119 -12.21 35.09 -11.90
C PHE A 119 -13.49 35.85 -11.56
N GLN A 120 -14.52 35.14 -11.07
CA GLN A 120 -15.76 35.75 -10.58
C GLN A 120 -15.50 36.70 -9.40
N LEU A 121 -14.65 36.29 -8.45
CA LEU A 121 -14.34 37.07 -7.26
C LEU A 121 -13.57 38.37 -7.56
N LEU A 122 -12.61 38.30 -8.50
CA LEU A 122 -11.83 39.46 -8.93
C LEU A 122 -12.63 40.44 -9.82
N ASN A 123 -13.71 39.97 -10.44
CA ASN A 123 -14.54 40.74 -11.36
C ASN A 123 -16.00 40.78 -10.90
N SER A 124 -16.22 40.96 -9.60
CA SER A 124 -17.54 40.87 -8.95
C SER A 124 -18.56 41.91 -9.44
N GLN A 125 -18.10 42.95 -10.13
CA GLN A 125 -18.96 43.93 -10.81
C GLN A 125 -19.68 43.38 -12.05
N PHE A 126 -19.28 42.21 -12.54
CA PHE A 126 -19.87 41.55 -13.71
C PHE A 126 -20.52 40.23 -13.32
N THR A 127 -21.55 39.84 -14.08
CA THR A 127 -22.13 38.50 -14.03
C THR A 127 -21.63 37.70 -15.23
N PHE A 128 -21.19 36.48 -14.98
CA PHE A 128 -20.64 35.59 -16.00
C PHE A 128 -21.54 34.36 -16.14
N THR A 129 -21.83 33.95 -17.37
CA THR A 129 -22.51 32.67 -17.62
C THR A 129 -21.53 31.51 -17.54
N ASP A 130 -22.04 30.30 -17.36
CA ASP A 130 -21.20 29.10 -17.31
C ASP A 130 -20.43 28.91 -18.64
N GLU A 131 -21.03 29.22 -19.80
CA GLU A 131 -20.31 29.12 -21.08
C GLU A 131 -19.15 30.12 -21.17
N TYR A 132 -19.29 31.30 -20.54
CA TYR A 132 -18.21 32.28 -20.50
C TYR A 132 -17.06 31.79 -19.61
N LEU A 133 -17.37 31.17 -18.47
CA LEU A 133 -16.36 30.62 -17.56
C LEU A 133 -15.65 29.41 -18.16
N GLU A 134 -16.38 28.54 -18.87
CA GLU A 134 -15.78 27.45 -19.64
C GLU A 134 -14.82 27.99 -20.72
N CYS A 135 -15.20 29.10 -21.37
CA CYS A 135 -14.33 29.80 -22.31
C CYS A 135 -13.06 30.33 -21.61
N VAL A 136 -13.17 30.92 -20.42
CA VAL A 136 -12.00 31.37 -19.63
C VAL A 136 -11.08 30.18 -19.32
N SER A 137 -11.64 29.05 -18.89
CA SER A 137 -10.91 27.82 -18.59
C SER A 137 -10.10 27.31 -19.80
N LYS A 138 -10.56 27.52 -21.04
CA LYS A 138 -9.83 27.14 -22.28
C LYS A 138 -8.54 27.94 -22.51
N TYR A 139 -8.42 29.14 -21.94
CA TYR A 139 -7.21 29.98 -22.09
C TYR A 139 -6.19 29.79 -20.95
N THR A 140 -6.48 28.92 -19.98
CA THR A 140 -5.63 28.69 -18.79
C THR A 140 -4.20 28.32 -19.16
N ASP A 141 -3.99 27.45 -20.15
CA ASP A 141 -2.67 26.99 -20.55
C ASP A 141 -1.81 28.08 -21.20
N GLN A 142 -2.46 29.02 -21.90
CA GLN A 142 -1.79 30.12 -22.59
C GLN A 142 -1.46 31.25 -21.62
N LEU A 143 -2.42 31.62 -20.77
CA LEU A 143 -2.31 32.77 -19.86
C LEU A 143 -1.61 32.44 -18.55
N LYS A 144 -1.62 31.16 -18.14
CA LYS A 144 -1.04 30.67 -16.89
C LYS A 144 -1.36 31.57 -15.69
N PRO A 145 -2.65 31.74 -15.32
CA PRO A 145 -3.06 32.62 -14.22
C PRO A 145 -2.43 32.24 -12.87
N PHE A 146 -2.10 30.97 -12.68
CA PHE A 146 -1.39 30.43 -11.50
C PHE A 146 0.11 30.20 -11.73
N GLY A 147 0.66 30.74 -12.83
CA GLY A 147 2.02 30.50 -13.28
C GLY A 147 2.29 29.01 -13.53
N ASP A 148 3.46 28.54 -13.09
CA ASP A 148 3.85 27.13 -13.22
C ASP A 148 3.38 26.24 -12.05
N THR A 149 2.68 26.80 -11.07
CA THR A 149 2.26 26.08 -9.85
C THR A 149 1.39 24.86 -10.16
N PRO A 150 0.34 24.93 -11.00
CA PRO A 150 -0.47 23.77 -11.34
C PRO A 150 0.35 22.61 -11.92
N ARG A 151 1.24 22.92 -12.86
CA ARG A 151 2.10 21.93 -13.51
C ARG A 151 3.07 21.28 -12.52
N LYS A 152 3.73 22.08 -11.68
CA LYS A 152 4.69 21.59 -10.68
C LYS A 152 3.98 20.71 -9.64
N LEU A 153 2.85 21.19 -9.11
CA LEU A 153 2.09 20.48 -8.10
C LEU A 153 1.54 19.15 -8.67
N LYS A 154 1.04 19.15 -9.91
CA LYS A 154 0.61 17.93 -10.60
C LYS A 154 1.70 16.87 -10.62
N VAL A 155 2.89 17.22 -11.09
CA VAL A 155 4.01 16.26 -11.18
C VAL A 155 4.43 15.77 -9.79
N GLN A 156 4.49 16.65 -8.81
CA GLN A 156 4.92 16.29 -7.45
C GLN A 156 3.91 15.39 -6.74
N ILE A 157 2.63 15.78 -6.74
CA ILE A 157 1.56 15.02 -6.09
C ILE A 157 1.40 13.64 -6.73
N THR A 158 1.33 13.58 -8.07
CA THR A 158 1.15 12.29 -8.77
C THR A 158 2.28 11.32 -8.44
N ARG A 159 3.53 11.77 -8.46
CA ARG A 159 4.68 10.92 -8.13
C ARG A 159 4.70 10.50 -6.66
N ALA A 160 4.46 11.44 -5.76
CA ALA A 160 4.50 11.18 -4.32
C ALA A 160 3.41 10.19 -3.90
N LEU A 161 2.16 10.41 -4.33
CA LEU A 161 1.04 9.54 -3.99
C LEU A 161 1.14 8.16 -4.65
N ALA A 162 1.60 8.09 -5.90
CA ALA A 162 1.85 6.80 -6.56
C ALA A 162 2.90 5.99 -5.79
N ALA A 163 4.02 6.62 -5.43
CA ALA A 163 5.08 5.96 -4.66
C ALA A 163 4.59 5.50 -3.27
N ALA A 164 3.88 6.36 -2.54
CA ALA A 164 3.33 6.03 -1.22
C ALA A 164 2.33 4.86 -1.30
N ARG A 165 1.38 4.92 -2.23
CA ARG A 165 0.38 3.87 -2.45
C ARG A 165 1.05 2.55 -2.82
N THR A 166 1.94 2.55 -3.80
CA THR A 166 2.64 1.32 -4.24
C THR A 166 3.49 0.73 -3.12
N PHE A 167 4.16 1.56 -2.32
CA PHE A 167 4.96 1.09 -1.20
C PHE A 167 4.11 0.39 -0.13
N VAL A 168 3.00 1.01 0.30
CA VAL A 168 2.10 0.42 1.30
C VAL A 168 1.42 -0.84 0.77
N GLN A 169 0.97 -0.82 -0.48
CA GLN A 169 0.44 -2.02 -1.14
C GLN A 169 1.49 -3.14 -1.22
N GLY A 170 2.75 -2.80 -1.51
CA GLY A 170 3.86 -3.75 -1.53
C GLY A 170 4.07 -4.45 -0.18
N LEU A 171 3.94 -3.73 0.94
CA LEU A 171 4.01 -4.32 2.29
C LEU A 171 2.85 -5.29 2.54
N MET A 172 1.64 -4.96 2.07
CA MET A 172 0.48 -5.84 2.17
C MET A 172 0.68 -7.13 1.34
N VAL A 173 1.19 -7.00 0.11
CA VAL A 173 1.52 -8.16 -0.75
C VAL A 173 2.62 -9.00 -0.12
N GLY A 174 3.66 -8.38 0.47
CA GLY A 174 4.73 -9.09 1.18
C GLY A 174 4.21 -9.97 2.32
N ARG A 175 3.25 -9.45 3.11
CA ARG A 175 2.54 -10.23 4.14
C ARG A 175 1.81 -11.43 3.55
N GLU A 176 1.10 -11.21 2.44
CA GLU A 176 0.32 -12.28 1.79
C GLU A 176 1.22 -13.38 1.24
N VAL A 177 2.32 -13.02 0.59
CA VAL A 177 3.31 -13.97 0.09
C VAL A 177 3.91 -14.78 1.24
N ALA A 178 4.31 -14.15 2.34
CA ALA A 178 4.83 -14.86 3.51
C ALA A 178 3.82 -15.88 4.07
N ASN A 179 2.54 -15.53 4.11
CA ASN A 179 1.46 -16.42 4.55
C ASN A 179 1.24 -17.61 3.58
N ARG A 180 1.30 -17.36 2.26
CA ARG A 180 1.15 -18.42 1.26
C ARG A 180 2.33 -19.39 1.26
N VAL A 181 3.56 -18.88 1.36
CA VAL A 181 4.78 -19.71 1.37
C VAL A 181 4.83 -20.62 2.59
N ALA A 182 4.38 -20.16 3.76
CA ALA A 182 4.34 -20.98 4.97
C ALA A 182 3.44 -22.22 4.88
N LYS A 183 2.45 -22.20 3.98
CA LYS A 183 1.48 -23.28 3.80
C LYS A 183 1.84 -24.26 2.68
N VAL A 184 3.02 -24.11 2.09
CA VAL A 184 3.51 -25.04 1.05
C VAL A 184 3.85 -26.37 1.71
N ASN A 185 3.23 -27.44 1.23
CA ASN A 185 3.47 -28.78 1.75
C ASN A 185 4.90 -29.26 1.47
N VAL A 186 5.50 -29.91 2.46
CA VAL A 186 6.78 -30.60 2.30
C VAL A 186 6.62 -31.77 1.34
N SER A 187 7.49 -31.85 0.32
CA SER A 187 7.45 -32.93 -0.66
C SER A 187 7.84 -34.27 -0.02
N PRO A 188 7.34 -35.41 -0.54
CA PRO A 188 7.74 -36.73 -0.02
C PRO A 188 9.25 -36.98 -0.09
N GLY A 189 9.93 -36.47 -1.13
CA GLY A 189 11.39 -36.57 -1.25
C GLY A 189 12.12 -35.78 -0.17
N CYS A 190 11.65 -34.56 0.12
CA CYS A 190 12.19 -33.72 1.19
C CYS A 190 11.97 -34.37 2.56
N SER A 191 10.77 -34.89 2.83
CA SER A 191 10.46 -35.61 4.07
C SER A 191 11.39 -36.80 4.30
N LYS A 192 11.62 -37.64 3.28
CA LYS A 192 12.57 -38.76 3.39
C LYS A 192 14.00 -38.30 3.68
N ALA A 193 14.47 -37.25 2.99
CA ALA A 193 15.80 -36.71 3.21
C ALA A 193 15.97 -36.12 4.62
N LEU A 194 14.95 -35.42 5.12
CA LEU A 194 14.90 -34.89 6.49
C LEU A 194 14.92 -36.00 7.53
N THR A 195 14.11 -37.04 7.38
CA THR A 195 14.15 -38.20 8.28
C THR A 195 15.55 -38.80 8.32
N ARG A 196 16.18 -38.98 7.15
CA ARG A 196 17.53 -39.53 7.04
C ARG A 196 18.56 -38.67 7.76
N MET A 197 18.46 -37.35 7.63
CA MET A 197 19.36 -36.41 8.28
C MET A 197 19.15 -36.31 9.79
N LEU A 198 17.90 -36.23 10.25
CA LEU A 198 17.56 -35.86 11.62
C LEU A 198 17.38 -37.06 12.55
N TYR A 199 16.77 -38.16 12.06
CA TYR A 199 16.32 -39.25 12.94
C TYR A 199 16.97 -40.60 12.68
N CYS A 200 17.42 -40.89 11.45
CA CYS A 200 18.08 -42.17 11.17
C CYS A 200 19.37 -42.43 11.96
N PRO A 201 20.16 -41.43 12.42
CA PRO A 201 21.27 -41.69 13.33
C PRO A 201 20.85 -42.40 14.62
N TYR A 202 19.66 -42.08 15.18
CA TYR A 202 19.14 -42.76 16.37
C TYR A 202 18.71 -44.22 16.10
N CYS A 203 18.43 -44.56 14.84
CA CYS A 203 18.10 -45.93 14.46
C CYS A 203 19.33 -46.83 14.34
N GLY A 204 20.50 -46.27 14.02
CA GLY A 204 21.73 -47.02 13.81
C GLY A 204 22.47 -47.44 15.10
N GLY A 205 22.08 -46.88 16.25
CA GLY A 205 22.82 -47.01 17.51
C GLY A 205 23.88 -45.93 17.64
#